data_AF-A0A2V9D1R0-F1
#
_entry.id   AF-A0A2V9D1R0-F1
#
_cell.length_a   1.000
_cell.length_b   1.000
_cell.length_c   1.000
_cell.angle_alpha   90.00
_cell.angle_beta   90.00
_cell.angle_gamma   90.00
#
_symmetry.space_group_name_H-M   'P 1'
#
loop_
_entity.id
_entity.type
_entity.pdbx_description
1 polymer ?
#
loop_
_entity_poly.entity_id
_entity_poly.type
_entity_poly.pdbx_seq_one_letter_code
_entity_poly.pdbx_strand_id
1 'polypeptide(L)'
;MNDPVARSILLVSLVKVVVLLFLVLTAVAYLVWFERKVAAHIQGRWGPYRVGPHGLLQPLADGVKFLLKEDATPAGVDRFLYFAAPLLTMTLAISTIAMIPFGPASIHILGVATPLVIANINVGLLAIFAITSIGVYGVALAGWSSNSKYSLLGGLRSSAQMISYELSLTLSVVGIYASMITVACLASILFLGGWLSPFPQTPGLDWTRYLPAGVLAVAGVALIINGLGYGNFFGRIVLPVLGLILFALSFLCSRPSVIDGIQGPFWFLAKVLLVLFVYVWVRWTLPRFRYDQLMRFGWKVLFPVALLNVVLTSLAVALRK
;
A
#
# COMPACT_ATOMS: atom_id res chain seq x y z
N MET A 1 -28.23 4.72 11.17
CA MET A 1 -27.81 3.79 10.09
C MET A 1 -28.91 3.54 9.05
N ASN A 2 -29.75 4.57 8.81
CA ASN A 2 -30.85 4.53 7.85
C ASN A 2 -30.62 5.51 6.68
N ASP A 3 -29.47 6.18 6.65
CA ASP A 3 -29.14 7.10 5.57
C ASP A 3 -28.75 6.28 4.33
N PRO A 4 -29.56 6.32 3.25
CA PRO A 4 -29.31 5.51 2.05
C PRO A 4 -27.96 5.85 1.41
N VAL A 5 -27.46 7.07 1.62
CA VAL A 5 -26.17 7.56 1.12
C VAL A 5 -24.98 6.99 1.89
N ALA A 6 -25.05 6.87 3.21
CA ALA A 6 -23.95 6.28 4.00
C ALA A 6 -23.78 4.79 3.68
N ARG A 7 -24.90 4.08 3.46
CA ARG A 7 -24.90 2.67 3.08
C ARG A 7 -24.31 2.46 1.69
N SER A 8 -24.67 3.32 0.72
CA SER A 8 -24.12 3.22 -0.63
C SER A 8 -22.61 3.48 -0.66
N ILE A 9 -22.11 4.44 0.13
CA ILE A 9 -20.67 4.72 0.25
C ILE A 9 -19.92 3.53 0.86
N LEU A 10 -20.42 2.96 1.97
CA LEU A 10 -19.78 1.80 2.60
C LEU A 10 -19.75 0.58 1.67
N LEU A 11 -20.87 0.29 1.01
CA LEU A 11 -20.95 -0.81 0.05
C LEU A 11 -19.97 -0.59 -1.11
N VAL A 12 -19.90 0.62 -1.66
CA VAL A 12 -18.95 0.94 -2.73
C VAL A 12 -17.50 0.79 -2.26
N SER A 13 -17.15 1.30 -1.07
CA SER A 13 -15.80 1.18 -0.52
C SER A 13 -15.41 -0.28 -0.26
N LEU A 14 -16.33 -1.08 0.24
CA LEU A 14 -16.08 -2.48 0.56
C LEU A 14 -15.96 -3.33 -0.71
N VAL A 15 -16.78 -3.05 -1.74
CA VAL A 15 -16.59 -3.62 -3.09
C VAL A 15 -15.21 -3.23 -3.64
N LYS A 16 -14.80 -1.96 -3.50
CA LYS A 16 -13.45 -1.52 -3.92
C LYS A 16 -12.33 -2.26 -3.19
N VAL A 17 -12.47 -2.50 -1.88
CA VAL A 17 -11.46 -3.24 -1.09
C VAL A 17 -11.34 -4.68 -1.58
N VAL A 18 -12.46 -5.38 -1.81
CA VAL A 18 -12.45 -6.76 -2.31
C VAL A 18 -11.84 -6.83 -3.71
N VAL A 19 -12.23 -5.91 -4.59
CA VAL A 19 -11.67 -5.81 -5.95
C VAL A 19 -10.17 -5.51 -5.89
N LEU A 20 -9.73 -4.57 -5.04
CA LEU A 20 -8.32 -4.26 -4.86
C LEU A 20 -7.54 -5.46 -4.33
N LEU A 21 -8.04 -6.13 -3.29
CA LEU A 21 -7.37 -7.28 -2.70
C LEU A 21 -7.24 -8.42 -3.71
N PHE A 22 -8.29 -8.70 -4.48
CA PHE A 22 -8.23 -9.66 -5.58
C PHE A 22 -7.20 -9.26 -6.64
N LEU A 23 -7.19 -7.99 -7.05
CA LEU A 23 -6.25 -7.47 -8.04
C LEU A 23 -4.81 -7.52 -7.52
N VAL A 24 -4.57 -7.15 -6.27
CA VAL A 24 -3.22 -7.16 -5.66
C VAL A 24 -2.70 -8.58 -5.51
N LEU A 25 -3.49 -9.52 -4.97
CA LEU A 25 -3.05 -10.90 -4.79
C LEU A 25 -2.77 -11.58 -6.14
N THR A 26 -3.63 -11.36 -7.13
CA THR A 26 -3.40 -11.86 -8.49
C THR A 26 -2.17 -11.20 -9.13
N ALA A 27 -2.02 -9.88 -9.02
CA ALA A 27 -0.86 -9.16 -9.53
C ALA A 27 0.45 -9.65 -8.90
N VAL A 28 0.50 -9.86 -7.58
CA VAL A 28 1.68 -10.40 -6.87
C VAL A 28 2.01 -11.81 -7.37
N ALA A 29 1.01 -12.68 -7.51
CA ALA A 29 1.20 -14.04 -8.00
C ALA A 29 1.79 -14.06 -9.43
N TYR A 30 1.27 -13.21 -10.32
CA TYR A 30 1.79 -13.08 -11.69
C TYR A 30 3.13 -12.33 -11.76
N LEU A 31 3.43 -11.45 -10.81
CA LEU A 31 4.72 -10.79 -10.69
C LEU A 31 5.83 -11.78 -10.34
N VAL A 32 5.56 -12.76 -9.48
CA VAL A 32 6.51 -13.85 -9.18
C VAL A 32 6.77 -14.70 -10.43
N TRP A 33 5.73 -15.02 -11.22
CA TRP A 33 5.90 -15.71 -12.50
C TRP A 33 6.72 -14.88 -13.49
N PHE A 34 6.41 -13.58 -13.60
CA PHE A 34 7.14 -12.64 -14.46
C PHE A 34 8.62 -12.56 -14.07
N GLU A 35 8.90 -12.42 -12.77
CA GLU A 35 10.25 -12.42 -12.24
C GLU A 35 11.02 -13.69 -12.62
N ARG A 36 10.42 -14.87 -12.44
CA ARG A 36 11.05 -16.15 -12.82
C ARG A 36 11.39 -16.19 -14.31
N LYS A 37 10.51 -15.63 -15.16
CA LYS A 37 10.73 -15.58 -16.61
C LYS A 37 11.86 -14.61 -16.96
N VAL A 38 11.84 -13.38 -16.45
CA VAL A 38 12.89 -12.38 -16.72
C VAL A 38 14.25 -12.87 -16.22
N ALA A 39 14.30 -13.42 -15.00
CA ALA A 39 15.52 -13.99 -14.42
C ALA A 39 16.12 -15.10 -15.29
N ALA A 40 15.28 -15.98 -15.84
CA ALA A 40 15.73 -17.05 -16.72
C ALA A 40 16.35 -16.49 -18.02
N HIS A 41 15.74 -15.47 -18.63
CA HIS A 41 16.28 -14.82 -19.83
C HIS A 41 17.62 -14.13 -19.58
N ILE A 42 17.78 -13.44 -18.44
CA ILE A 42 19.06 -12.82 -18.04
C ILE A 42 20.16 -13.89 -17.91
N GLN A 43 19.79 -15.08 -17.42
CA GLN A 43 20.71 -16.21 -17.23
C GLN A 43 20.92 -17.07 -18.49
N GLY A 44 20.33 -16.70 -19.63
CA GLY A 44 20.43 -17.48 -20.87
C GLY A 44 19.74 -18.85 -20.81
N ARG A 45 18.75 -19.03 -19.92
CA ARG A 45 17.98 -20.28 -19.79
C ARG A 45 16.48 -20.06 -19.96
N TRP A 46 15.77 -21.14 -20.26
CA TRP A 46 14.31 -21.09 -20.38
C TRP A 46 13.64 -20.98 -19.01
N GLY A 47 12.69 -20.05 -18.88
CA GLY A 47 11.82 -19.93 -17.71
C GLY A 47 10.74 -21.01 -17.62
N PRO A 48 9.70 -20.83 -16.79
CA PRO A 48 8.61 -21.78 -16.69
C PRO A 48 7.78 -21.86 -18.00
N TYR A 49 7.73 -23.02 -18.65
CA TYR A 49 6.92 -23.27 -19.87
C TYR A 49 5.96 -24.49 -19.76
N ARG A 50 5.98 -25.23 -18.64
CA ARG A 50 5.31 -26.55 -18.55
C ARG A 50 3.83 -26.50 -18.15
N VAL A 51 3.47 -25.69 -17.15
CA VAL A 51 2.10 -25.62 -16.62
C VAL A 51 1.28 -24.53 -17.31
N GLY A 52 0.55 -24.94 -18.35
CA GLY A 52 -0.22 -24.05 -19.21
C GLY A 52 0.64 -23.31 -20.25
N PRO A 53 0.01 -22.53 -21.15
CA PRO A 53 0.72 -21.76 -22.17
C PRO A 53 1.68 -20.78 -21.50
N HIS A 54 2.97 -20.84 -21.86
CA HIS A 54 4.03 -20.02 -21.27
C HIS A 54 4.16 -20.10 -19.73
N GLY A 55 3.65 -21.16 -19.09
CA GLY A 55 3.71 -21.31 -17.64
C GLY A 55 2.72 -20.43 -16.85
N LEU A 56 1.70 -19.85 -17.49
CA LEU A 56 0.74 -18.94 -16.85
C LEU A 56 -0.07 -19.58 -15.71
N LEU A 57 -0.17 -20.91 -15.68
CA LEU A 57 -0.85 -21.64 -14.61
C LEU A 57 0.10 -22.00 -13.45
N GLN A 58 1.38 -21.60 -13.52
CA GLN A 58 2.35 -21.86 -12.45
C GLN A 58 1.95 -21.22 -11.12
N PRO A 59 1.50 -19.95 -11.03
CA PRO A 59 1.10 -19.38 -9.75
C PRO A 59 -0.11 -20.10 -9.14
N LEU A 60 -1.01 -20.61 -9.98
CA LEU A 60 -2.15 -21.42 -9.54
C LEU A 60 -1.70 -22.77 -8.98
N ALA A 61 -0.75 -23.44 -9.65
CA ALA A 61 -0.15 -24.68 -9.16
C ALA A 61 0.62 -24.48 -7.84
N ASP A 62 1.37 -23.38 -7.72
CA ASP A 62 2.06 -22.99 -6.49
C ASP A 62 1.04 -22.75 -5.36
N GLY A 63 -0.08 -22.09 -5.65
CA GLY A 63 -1.18 -21.88 -4.71
C GLY A 63 -1.83 -23.18 -4.22
N VAL A 64 -2.18 -24.09 -5.13
CA VAL A 64 -2.72 -25.42 -4.78
C VAL A 64 -1.73 -26.21 -3.94
N LYS A 65 -0.44 -26.16 -4.29
CA LYS A 65 0.63 -26.79 -3.51
C LYS A 65 0.68 -26.27 -2.08
N PHE A 66 0.56 -24.95 -1.88
CA PHE A 66 0.57 -24.38 -0.53
C PHE A 66 -0.62 -24.81 0.31
N LEU A 67 -1.81 -24.99 -0.28
CA LEU A 67 -3.00 -25.45 0.45
C LEU A 67 -2.92 -26.92 0.90
N LEU A 68 -2.23 -27.75 0.12
CA LEU A 68 -2.05 -29.19 0.41
C LEU A 68 -0.80 -29.47 1.23
N LYS A 69 0.06 -28.46 1.43
CA LYS A 69 1.31 -28.65 2.13
C LYS A 69 1.05 -28.72 3.63
N GLU A 70 1.65 -29.70 4.28
CA GLU A 70 1.59 -29.82 5.73
C GLU A 70 2.29 -28.61 6.39
N ASP A 71 1.53 -27.92 7.25
CA ASP A 71 2.02 -26.84 8.09
C ASP A 71 2.67 -27.42 9.35
N ALA A 72 3.91 -27.87 9.21
CA ALA A 72 4.70 -28.34 10.35
C ALA A 72 5.16 -27.16 11.22
N THR A 73 4.42 -26.89 12.31
CA THR A 73 4.85 -25.90 13.32
C THR A 73 5.99 -26.48 14.16
N PRO A 74 7.15 -25.81 14.29
CA PRO A 74 8.24 -26.30 15.11
C PRO A 74 7.84 -26.42 16.60
N ALA A 75 8.35 -27.44 17.28
CA ALA A 75 8.12 -27.62 18.71
C ALA A 75 8.81 -26.51 19.52
N GLY A 76 8.14 -26.03 20.58
CA GLY A 76 8.67 -24.98 21.47
C GLY A 76 8.47 -23.54 20.98
N VAL A 77 7.75 -23.32 19.89
CA VAL A 77 7.41 -22.00 19.35
C VAL A 77 6.28 -21.34 20.15
N ASP A 78 6.34 -20.01 20.30
CA ASP A 78 5.20 -19.24 20.79
C ASP A 78 4.11 -19.22 19.71
N ARG A 79 3.07 -20.04 19.91
CA ARG A 79 2.01 -20.24 18.90
C ARG A 79 1.28 -18.94 18.54
N PHE A 80 1.05 -18.05 19.50
CA PHE A 80 0.31 -16.82 19.23
C PHE A 80 1.12 -15.88 18.34
N LEU A 81 2.36 -15.58 18.73
CA LEU A 81 3.22 -14.66 17.98
C LEU A 81 3.65 -15.24 16.64
N TYR A 82 3.83 -16.55 16.55
CA TYR A 82 4.24 -17.22 15.30
C TYR A 82 3.20 -17.07 14.19
N PHE A 83 1.91 -17.18 14.50
CA PHE A 83 0.83 -16.94 13.54
C PHE A 83 0.47 -15.46 13.39
N ALA A 84 0.55 -14.67 14.46
CA ALA A 84 0.22 -13.25 14.42
C ALA A 84 1.22 -12.42 13.60
N ALA A 85 2.52 -12.76 13.63
CA ALA A 85 3.55 -11.96 12.98
C ALA A 85 3.41 -11.88 11.44
N PRO A 86 3.19 -12.99 10.70
CA PRO A 86 2.89 -12.92 9.26
C PRO A 86 1.56 -12.22 8.94
N LEU A 87 0.53 -12.39 9.79
CA LEU A 87 -0.75 -11.73 9.61
C LEU A 87 -0.62 -10.20 9.76
N LEU A 88 0.14 -9.76 10.75
CA LEU A 88 0.44 -8.34 10.99
C LEU A 88 1.15 -7.73 9.78
N THR A 89 2.20 -8.37 9.24
CA THR A 89 2.91 -7.81 8.07
C THR A 89 2.02 -7.75 6.83
N MET A 90 1.20 -8.78 6.59
CA MET A 90 0.28 -8.84 5.46
C MET A 90 -0.81 -7.75 5.52
N THR A 91 -1.43 -7.59 6.69
CA THR A 91 -2.48 -6.57 6.88
C THR A 91 -1.94 -5.16 6.69
N LEU A 92 -0.76 -4.86 7.23
CA LEU A 92 -0.11 -3.57 7.04
C LEU A 92 0.27 -3.32 5.59
N ALA A 93 0.84 -4.32 4.90
CA ALA A 93 1.18 -4.21 3.48
C ALA A 93 -0.06 -3.87 2.62
N ILE A 94 -1.17 -4.59 2.81
CA ILE A 94 -2.42 -4.36 2.08
C ILE A 94 -3.00 -2.97 2.40
N SER A 95 -2.91 -2.52 3.64
CA SER A 95 -3.44 -1.22 4.06
C SER A 95 -2.73 -0.03 3.38
N THR A 96 -1.43 -0.14 3.07
CA THR A 96 -0.71 0.94 2.36
C THR A 96 -1.24 1.16 0.93
N ILE A 97 -1.64 0.09 0.24
CA ILE A 97 -2.12 0.14 -1.14
C ILE A 97 -3.49 0.85 -1.22
N ALA A 98 -4.30 0.76 -0.15
CA ALA A 98 -5.60 1.42 -0.09
C ALA A 98 -5.53 2.96 -0.14
N MET A 99 -4.36 3.54 0.16
CA MET A 99 -4.12 4.99 0.17
C MET A 99 -3.63 5.54 -1.18
N ILE A 100 -3.32 4.67 -2.14
CA ILE A 100 -2.75 5.07 -3.43
C ILE A 100 -3.88 5.48 -4.39
N PRO A 101 -3.83 6.70 -4.99
CA PRO A 101 -4.79 7.11 -6.01
C PRO A 101 -4.44 6.48 -7.37
N PHE A 102 -5.39 5.77 -7.97
CA PHE A 102 -5.18 5.08 -9.25
C PHE A 102 -5.60 5.91 -10.48
N GLY A 103 -6.25 7.05 -10.30
CA GLY A 103 -6.64 7.94 -11.40
C GLY A 103 -7.45 9.16 -10.95
N PRO A 104 -7.51 10.21 -11.79
CA PRO A 104 -8.24 11.45 -11.51
C PRO A 104 -9.75 11.35 -11.78
N ALA A 105 -10.18 10.40 -12.61
CA ALA A 105 -11.58 10.25 -12.99
C ALA A 105 -12.43 9.69 -11.84
N SER A 106 -13.45 10.43 -11.42
CA SER A 106 -14.52 9.90 -10.58
C SER A 106 -15.42 9.01 -11.43
N ILE A 107 -15.51 7.74 -11.09
CA ILE A 107 -16.43 6.83 -11.77
C ILE A 107 -17.78 6.95 -11.07
N HIS A 108 -18.82 7.25 -11.85
CA HIS A 108 -20.20 7.21 -11.40
C HIS A 108 -20.62 5.75 -11.21
N ILE A 109 -20.51 5.24 -10.00
CA ILE A 109 -21.00 3.91 -9.63
C ILE A 109 -22.31 4.13 -8.87
N LEU A 110 -23.41 3.55 -9.36
CA LEU A 110 -24.74 3.65 -8.74
C LEU A 110 -25.24 5.10 -8.54
N GLY A 111 -24.92 6.01 -9.47
CA GLY A 111 -25.31 7.43 -9.39
C GLY A 111 -24.47 8.28 -8.44
N VAL A 112 -23.44 7.70 -7.78
CA VAL A 112 -22.50 8.42 -6.92
C VAL A 112 -21.15 8.53 -7.62
N ALA A 113 -20.67 9.75 -7.81
CA ALA A 113 -19.31 10.00 -8.31
C ALA A 113 -18.31 9.62 -7.22
N THR A 114 -17.62 8.48 -7.37
CA THR A 114 -16.61 8.08 -6.40
C THR A 114 -15.20 8.15 -6.98
N PRO A 115 -14.23 8.74 -6.26
CA PRO A 115 -12.86 8.85 -6.73
C PRO A 115 -12.19 7.47 -6.78
N LEU A 116 -11.16 7.34 -7.62
CA LEU A 116 -10.35 6.13 -7.81
C LEU A 116 -9.32 5.91 -6.68
N VAL A 117 -9.78 6.08 -5.44
CA VAL A 117 -9.03 5.84 -4.20
C VAL A 117 -9.98 5.22 -3.18
N ILE A 118 -9.45 4.36 -2.32
CA ILE A 118 -10.24 3.70 -1.26
C ILE A 118 -10.28 4.58 -0.02
N ALA A 119 -9.10 5.02 0.44
CA ALA A 119 -8.98 5.90 1.59
C ALA A 119 -8.28 7.20 1.18
N ASN A 120 -9.05 8.29 1.06
CA ASN A 120 -8.47 9.61 0.89
C ASN A 120 -8.19 10.22 2.27
N ILE A 121 -6.95 10.09 2.71
CA ILE A 121 -6.49 10.66 3.98
C ILE A 121 -5.68 11.91 3.65
N ASN A 122 -6.01 13.04 4.28
CA ASN A 122 -5.31 14.32 4.10
C ASN A 122 -3.79 14.19 4.30
N VAL A 123 -3.39 13.22 5.12
CA VAL A 123 -2.00 12.89 5.46
C VAL A 123 -1.60 11.50 4.92
N GLY A 124 -1.93 11.20 3.66
CA GLY A 124 -1.66 9.88 3.07
C GLY A 124 -0.20 9.43 3.16
N LEU A 125 0.75 10.34 2.95
CA LEU A 125 2.17 10.02 2.94
C LEU A 125 2.73 9.67 4.33
N LEU A 126 2.37 10.41 5.39
CA LEU A 126 2.78 10.03 6.75
C LEU A 126 2.06 8.76 7.21
N ALA A 127 0.81 8.56 6.80
CA ALA A 127 0.09 7.35 7.13
C ALA A 127 0.77 6.11 6.50
N ILE A 128 1.23 6.20 5.25
CA ILE A 128 2.03 5.15 4.61
C ILE A 128 3.31 4.88 5.42
N PHE A 129 4.08 5.92 5.80
CA PHE A 129 5.30 5.73 6.59
C PHE A 129 5.05 5.12 7.98
N ALA A 130 4.00 5.57 8.66
CA ALA A 130 3.62 5.01 9.96
C ALA A 130 3.30 3.51 9.84
N ILE A 131 2.54 3.13 8.82
CA ILE A 131 2.16 1.74 8.58
C ILE A 131 3.38 0.89 8.20
N THR A 132 4.28 1.39 7.34
CA THR A 132 5.50 0.65 6.95
C THR A 132 6.41 0.41 8.15
N SER A 133 6.57 1.40 9.03
CA SER A 133 7.37 1.27 10.25
C SER A 133 6.79 0.28 11.24
N ILE A 134 5.47 0.17 11.33
CA ILE A 134 4.84 -0.90 12.12
C ILE A 134 5.11 -2.27 11.48
N GLY A 135 5.22 -2.34 10.15
CA GLY A 135 5.52 -3.56 9.39
C GLY A 135 6.85 -4.23 9.79
N VAL A 136 7.85 -3.44 10.20
CA VAL A 136 9.14 -3.97 10.65
C VAL A 136 9.00 -4.83 11.92
N TYR A 137 8.08 -4.47 12.82
CA TYR A 137 7.82 -5.26 14.03
C TYR A 137 7.34 -6.67 13.69
N GLY A 138 6.57 -6.85 12.62
CA GLY A 138 6.15 -8.18 12.21
C GLY A 138 7.32 -9.09 11.80
N VAL A 139 8.36 -8.53 11.18
CA VAL A 139 9.59 -9.30 10.85
C VAL A 139 10.40 -9.63 12.10
N ALA A 140 10.51 -8.69 13.05
CA ALA A 140 11.18 -8.91 14.33
C ALA A 140 10.47 -9.99 15.17
N LEU A 141 9.14 -9.91 15.28
CA LEU A 141 8.31 -10.85 16.02
C LEU A 141 8.31 -12.25 15.38
N ALA A 142 8.35 -12.35 14.06
CA ALA A 142 8.51 -13.63 13.36
C ALA A 142 9.85 -14.30 13.71
N GLY A 143 10.93 -13.52 13.78
CA GLY A 143 12.25 -14.01 14.21
C GLY A 143 12.24 -14.49 15.66
N TRP A 144 11.65 -13.71 16.56
CA TRP A 144 11.56 -14.03 17.99
C TRP A 144 10.68 -15.25 18.30
N SER A 145 9.48 -15.32 17.71
CA SER A 145 8.51 -16.38 17.97
C SER A 145 8.99 -17.79 17.59
N SER A 146 9.90 -17.88 16.61
CA SER A 146 10.43 -19.14 16.07
C SER A 146 11.28 -19.97 17.05
N ASN A 147 11.56 -19.48 18.25
CA ASN A 147 12.36 -20.14 19.30
C ASN A 147 13.70 -20.74 18.79
N SER A 148 14.35 -20.04 17.84
CA SER A 148 15.66 -20.39 17.33
C SER A 148 16.57 -19.16 17.31
N LYS A 149 17.76 -19.28 17.90
CA LYS A 149 18.75 -18.19 17.92
C LYS A 149 19.17 -17.75 16.52
N TYR A 150 19.20 -18.66 15.55
CA TYR A 150 19.56 -18.35 14.16
C TYR A 150 18.52 -17.48 13.47
N SER A 151 17.24 -17.84 13.61
CA SER A 151 16.12 -17.07 13.09
C SER A 151 16.01 -15.70 13.77
N LEU A 152 16.28 -15.65 15.08
CA LEU A 152 16.33 -14.39 15.83
C LEU A 152 17.43 -13.45 15.31
N LEU A 153 18.66 -13.95 15.11
CA LEU A 153 19.75 -13.15 14.54
C LEU A 153 19.43 -12.65 13.12
N GLY A 154 18.77 -13.49 12.31
CA GLY A 154 18.27 -13.10 10.99
C GLY A 154 17.23 -11.98 11.07
N GLY A 155 16.23 -12.14 11.94
CA GLY A 155 15.16 -11.16 12.17
C GLY A 155 15.66 -9.83 12.74
N LEU A 156 16.64 -9.86 13.64
CA LEU A 156 17.26 -8.64 14.18
C LEU A 156 18.03 -7.87 13.11
N ARG A 157 18.75 -8.58 12.22
CA ARG A 157 19.49 -7.94 11.11
C ARG A 157 18.55 -7.33 10.08
N SER A 158 17.51 -8.04 9.67
CA SER A 158 16.52 -7.48 8.73
C SER A 158 15.78 -6.29 9.34
N SER A 159 15.43 -6.35 10.62
CA SER A 159 14.73 -5.25 11.30
C SER A 159 15.61 -4.02 11.44
N ALA A 160 16.85 -4.18 11.90
CA ALA A 160 17.81 -3.09 12.01
C ALA A 160 18.10 -2.41 10.65
N GLN A 161 18.21 -3.22 9.59
CA GLN A 161 18.34 -2.71 8.23
C GLN A 161 17.09 -1.93 7.81
N MET A 162 15.90 -2.52 7.90
CA MET A 162 14.68 -1.85 7.45
C MET A 162 14.46 -0.52 8.19
N ILE A 163 14.60 -0.48 9.52
CA ILE A 163 14.47 0.75 10.32
C ILE A 163 15.46 1.82 9.86
N SER A 164 16.72 1.45 9.62
CA SER A 164 17.76 2.42 9.21
C SER A 164 17.44 3.07 7.86
N TYR A 165 16.91 2.29 6.92
CA TYR A 165 16.54 2.79 5.60
C TYR A 165 15.20 3.53 5.60
N GLU A 166 14.24 3.12 6.43
CA GLU A 166 12.99 3.86 6.64
C GLU A 166 13.22 5.25 7.21
N LEU A 167 14.16 5.38 8.15
CA LEU A 167 14.48 6.66 8.75
C LEU A 167 15.06 7.62 7.70
N SER A 168 15.96 7.13 6.85
CA SER A 168 16.53 7.92 5.74
C SER A 168 15.48 8.31 4.70
N LEU A 169 14.59 7.37 4.34
CA LEU A 169 13.45 7.60 3.45
C LEU A 169 12.54 8.69 4.01
N THR A 170 12.16 8.58 5.28
CA THR A 170 11.27 9.53 5.95
C THR A 170 11.88 10.93 5.92
N LEU A 171 13.15 11.08 6.31
CA LEU A 171 13.84 12.37 6.29
C LEU A 171 13.92 13.00 4.89
N SER A 172 14.10 12.19 3.84
CA SER A 172 14.14 12.72 2.46
C SER A 172 12.82 13.39 2.04
N VAL A 173 11.70 12.94 2.61
CA VAL A 173 10.34 13.37 2.26
C VAL A 173 9.78 14.43 3.21
N VAL A 174 10.30 14.52 4.44
CA VAL A 174 9.90 15.53 5.45
C VAL A 174 10.00 16.96 4.91
N GLY A 175 10.99 17.28 4.07
CA GLY A 175 11.10 18.62 3.46
C GLY A 175 9.89 19.00 2.59
N ILE A 176 9.32 18.05 1.86
CA ILE A 176 8.11 18.25 1.06
C ILE A 176 6.90 18.39 1.97
N TYR A 177 6.82 17.58 3.02
CA TYR A 177 5.69 17.63 3.94
C TYR A 177 5.68 18.91 4.79
N ALA A 178 6.86 19.39 5.18
CA ALA A 178 7.00 20.66 5.90
C ALA A 178 6.43 21.84 5.10
N SER A 179 6.63 21.88 3.78
CA SER A 179 6.04 22.93 2.94
C SER A 179 4.52 22.80 2.80
N MET A 180 3.98 21.57 2.75
CA MET A 180 2.54 21.35 2.74
C MET A 180 1.87 21.76 4.06
N ILE A 181 2.47 21.41 5.20
CA ILE A 181 1.97 21.81 6.53
C ILE A 181 2.01 23.33 6.67
N THR A 182 3.12 23.98 6.30
CA THR A 182 3.22 25.45 6.47
C THR A 182 2.18 26.17 5.63
N VAL A 183 1.93 25.73 4.40
CA VAL A 183 0.85 26.28 3.57
C VAL A 183 -0.52 26.02 4.19
N ALA A 184 -0.77 24.82 4.73
CA ALA A 184 -2.04 24.49 5.38
C ALA A 184 -2.27 25.31 6.67
N CYS A 185 -1.25 25.46 7.51
CA CYS A 185 -1.30 26.28 8.72
C CYS A 185 -1.45 27.77 8.39
N LEU A 186 -0.76 28.27 7.37
CA LEU A 186 -0.92 29.66 6.92
C LEU A 186 -2.31 29.90 6.35
N ALA A 187 -2.85 28.96 5.56
CA ALA A 187 -4.21 29.05 5.05
C ALA A 187 -5.24 29.04 6.19
N SER A 188 -5.06 28.19 7.21
CA SER A 188 -5.99 28.14 8.35
C SER A 188 -5.92 29.40 9.22
N ILE A 189 -4.71 29.91 9.45
CA ILE A 189 -4.50 31.12 10.26
C ILE A 189 -4.99 32.38 9.53
N LEU A 190 -4.72 32.51 8.23
CA LEU A 190 -5.02 33.72 7.46
C LEU A 190 -6.46 33.77 6.95
N PHE A 191 -7.07 32.64 6.59
CA PHE A 191 -8.39 32.62 5.94
C PHE A 191 -9.50 31.96 6.78
N LEU A 192 -9.18 31.17 7.81
CA LEU A 192 -10.18 30.40 8.59
C LEU A 192 -10.24 30.78 10.09
N GLY A 193 -9.82 31.99 10.46
CA GLY A 193 -9.99 32.49 11.83
C GLY A 193 -9.04 31.89 12.87
N GLY A 194 -8.00 31.17 12.43
CA GLY A 194 -6.92 30.70 13.30
C GLY A 194 -7.32 29.60 14.28
N TRP A 195 -7.22 29.89 15.58
CA TRP A 195 -7.34 28.92 16.67
C TRP A 195 -8.76 28.80 17.25
N LEU A 196 -9.72 29.55 16.70
CA LEU A 196 -11.07 29.65 17.20
C LEU A 196 -12.03 28.71 16.44
N SER A 197 -13.16 28.36 17.04
CA SER A 197 -14.25 27.67 16.31
C SER A 197 -14.67 28.51 15.10
N PRO A 198 -15.09 27.92 13.96
CA PRO A 198 -15.35 28.63 12.69
C PRO A 198 -16.21 29.91 12.81
N PHE A 199 -17.09 29.99 13.82
CA PHE A 199 -17.81 31.21 14.21
C PHE A 199 -17.81 31.37 15.75
N PRO A 200 -16.80 32.03 16.34
CA PRO A 200 -16.60 32.03 17.79
C PRO A 200 -17.39 33.12 18.54
N GLN A 201 -17.97 34.09 17.83
CA GLN A 201 -18.61 35.28 18.41
C GLN A 201 -19.96 35.66 17.77
N THR A 202 -20.57 34.76 17.00
CA THR A 202 -21.92 34.96 16.44
C THR A 202 -22.98 34.42 17.42
N PRO A 203 -23.89 35.26 17.95
CA PRO A 203 -24.96 34.81 18.84
C PRO A 203 -25.84 33.75 18.16
N GLY A 204 -25.94 32.56 18.75
CA GLY A 204 -26.77 31.45 18.25
C GLY A 204 -26.03 30.25 17.64
N LEU A 205 -24.72 30.35 17.39
CA LEU A 205 -23.91 29.27 16.77
C LEU A 205 -22.85 28.64 17.71
N ASP A 206 -22.95 28.88 19.02
CA ASP A 206 -22.02 28.35 20.04
C ASP A 206 -22.03 26.81 20.16
N TRP A 207 -23.08 26.15 19.67
CA TRP A 207 -23.19 24.68 19.65
C TRP A 207 -22.08 24.01 18.82
N THR A 208 -21.46 24.74 17.90
CA THR A 208 -20.36 24.27 17.05
C THR A 208 -19.12 23.84 17.85
N ARG A 209 -19.01 24.22 19.13
CA ARG A 209 -17.94 23.77 20.04
C ARG A 209 -18.04 22.29 20.44
N TYR A 210 -19.24 21.69 20.36
CA TYR A 210 -19.48 20.30 20.77
C TYR A 210 -19.39 19.29 19.61
N LEU A 211 -19.13 19.76 18.38
CA LEU A 211 -18.98 18.95 17.18
C LEU A 211 -17.91 17.84 17.27
N PRO A 212 -16.70 18.06 17.85
CA PRO A 212 -15.65 17.02 17.90
C PRO A 212 -16.07 15.76 18.68
N ALA A 213 -16.84 15.92 19.76
CA ALA A 213 -17.31 14.79 20.57
C ALA A 213 -18.38 13.94 19.86
N GLY A 214 -19.26 14.59 19.07
CA GLY A 214 -20.27 13.91 18.26
C GLY A 214 -19.64 13.07 17.14
N VAL A 215 -18.62 13.61 16.47
CA VAL A 215 -17.92 12.91 15.37
C VAL A 215 -17.19 11.64 15.86
N LEU A 216 -16.56 11.71 17.04
CA LEU A 216 -15.87 10.55 17.65
C LEU A 216 -16.83 9.43 18.08
N ALA A 217 -18.01 9.79 18.61
CA ALA A 217 -19.02 8.82 19.01
C ALA A 217 -19.60 8.04 17.80
N VAL A 218 -19.81 8.72 16.68
CA VAL A 218 -20.31 8.10 15.44
C VAL A 218 -19.25 7.20 14.78
N ALA A 219 -17.97 7.60 14.81
CA ALA A 219 -16.87 6.77 14.30
C ALA A 219 -16.68 5.47 15.09
N GLY A 220 -16.86 5.51 16.42
CA GLY A 220 -16.79 4.32 17.28
C GLY A 220 -17.87 3.28 16.97
N VAL A 221 -19.08 3.72 16.63
CA VAL A 221 -20.20 2.83 16.26
C VAL A 221 -20.02 2.24 14.85
N ALA A 222 -19.45 3.01 13.92
CA ALA A 222 -19.20 2.55 12.55
C ALA A 222 -18.14 1.44 12.45
N LEU A 223 -17.18 1.41 13.38
CA LEU A 223 -16.13 0.39 13.48
C LEU A 223 -16.68 -0.97 13.95
N ILE A 224 -17.69 -0.97 14.83
CA ILE A 224 -18.28 -2.19 15.40
C ILE A 224 -19.10 -2.97 14.36
N ILE A 225 -19.63 -2.28 13.34
CA ILE A 225 -20.64 -2.83 12.42
C ILE A 225 -20.00 -3.46 11.17
N ASN A 226 -18.83 -2.99 10.75
CA ASN A 226 -18.16 -3.46 9.53
C ASN A 226 -17.32 -4.76 9.73
N GLY A 227 -17.21 -5.27 10.97
CA GLY A 227 -16.39 -6.44 11.30
C GLY A 227 -17.05 -7.81 11.09
N LEU A 228 -18.32 -7.88 10.65
CA LEU A 228 -19.14 -9.08 10.81
C LEU A 228 -19.54 -9.85 9.54
N GLY A 229 -18.90 -9.68 8.39
CA GLY A 229 -19.22 -10.61 7.30
C GLY A 229 -18.40 -10.50 6.03
N TYR A 230 -17.67 -11.57 5.67
CA TYR A 230 -17.22 -11.82 4.29
C TYR A 230 -16.91 -13.33 4.02
N GLY A 231 -17.25 -13.82 2.82
CA GLY A 231 -17.02 -15.20 2.33
C GLY A 231 -17.09 -15.28 0.79
N ASN A 232 -16.27 -16.12 0.13
CA ASN A 232 -15.91 -16.05 -1.30
C ASN A 232 -16.43 -17.21 -2.18
N PHE A 233 -16.68 -16.95 -3.48
CA PHE A 233 -17.01 -17.95 -4.51
C PHE A 233 -16.22 -17.79 -5.84
N PHE A 234 -15.46 -16.71 -6.02
CA PHE A 234 -15.14 -16.13 -7.32
C PHE A 234 -13.98 -16.77 -8.12
N GLY A 235 -13.24 -17.75 -7.58
CA GLY A 235 -12.02 -18.26 -8.23
C GLY A 235 -12.24 -19.24 -9.38
N ARG A 236 -13.44 -19.83 -9.50
CA ARG A 236 -13.68 -20.98 -10.39
C ARG A 236 -14.21 -20.63 -11.78
N ILE A 237 -14.61 -19.38 -12.00
CA ILE A 237 -15.23 -18.94 -13.27
C ILE A 237 -14.34 -17.93 -14.03
N VAL A 238 -13.39 -17.29 -13.34
CA VAL A 238 -12.80 -16.03 -13.81
C VAL A 238 -11.81 -16.15 -14.97
N LEU A 239 -10.94 -17.16 -15.00
CA LEU A 239 -9.81 -17.16 -15.94
C LEU A 239 -10.16 -17.36 -17.44
N PRO A 240 -11.16 -18.18 -17.84
CA PRO A 240 -11.55 -18.33 -19.25
C PRO A 240 -12.42 -17.17 -19.76
N VAL A 241 -13.24 -16.61 -18.87
CA VAL A 241 -14.11 -15.47 -19.15
C VAL A 241 -13.28 -14.18 -19.30
N LEU A 242 -12.20 -14.04 -18.53
CA LEU A 242 -11.26 -12.91 -18.63
C LEU A 242 -10.64 -12.77 -20.02
N GLY A 243 -10.26 -13.89 -20.65
CA GLY A 243 -9.64 -13.89 -21.98
C GLY A 243 -10.59 -13.42 -23.09
N LEU A 244 -11.88 -13.78 -23.00
CA LEU A 244 -12.89 -13.41 -23.98
C LEU A 244 -13.37 -11.95 -23.79
N ILE A 245 -13.37 -11.49 -22.54
CA ILE A 245 -13.68 -10.10 -22.17
C ILE A 245 -12.60 -9.13 -22.68
N LEU A 246 -11.31 -9.45 -22.54
CA LEU A 246 -10.23 -8.53 -22.93
C LEU A 246 -10.23 -8.16 -24.42
N PHE A 247 -10.62 -9.10 -25.29
CA PHE A 247 -10.77 -8.86 -26.73
C PHE A 247 -11.96 -7.95 -27.06
N ALA A 248 -13.11 -8.21 -26.43
CA ALA A 248 -14.30 -7.35 -26.56
C ALA A 248 -14.09 -5.96 -25.92
N LEU A 249 -13.32 -5.88 -24.83
CA LEU A 249 -12.97 -4.64 -24.13
C LEU A 249 -12.16 -3.71 -25.04
N SER A 250 -11.25 -4.23 -25.85
CA SER A 250 -10.41 -3.42 -26.75
C SER A 250 -11.25 -2.58 -27.74
N PHE A 251 -12.36 -3.13 -28.23
CA PHE A 251 -13.26 -2.44 -29.16
C PHE A 251 -14.14 -1.39 -28.45
N LEU A 252 -14.48 -1.64 -27.18
CA LEU A 252 -15.18 -0.69 -26.31
C LEU A 252 -14.27 0.45 -25.83
N CYS A 253 -12.98 0.17 -25.63
CA CYS A 253 -11.97 1.14 -25.21
C CYS A 253 -11.59 2.15 -26.29
N SER A 254 -11.90 1.89 -27.57
CA SER A 254 -11.72 2.86 -28.65
C SER A 254 -12.76 3.99 -28.66
N ARG A 255 -13.76 3.96 -27.77
CA ARG A 255 -14.74 5.04 -27.62
C ARG A 255 -14.12 6.21 -26.83
N PRO A 256 -14.27 7.47 -27.28
CA PRO A 256 -13.64 8.64 -26.63
C PRO A 256 -13.93 8.75 -25.12
N SER A 257 -15.17 8.49 -24.69
CA SER A 257 -15.57 8.52 -23.27
C SER A 257 -14.91 7.43 -22.41
N VAL A 258 -14.41 6.36 -23.02
CA VAL A 258 -13.76 5.24 -22.33
C VAL A 258 -12.25 5.46 -22.25
N ILE A 259 -11.66 6.13 -23.25
CA ILE A 259 -10.24 6.50 -23.27
C ILE A 259 -9.91 7.40 -22.06
N ASP A 260 -10.73 8.41 -21.80
CA ASP A 260 -10.53 9.36 -20.68
C ASP A 260 -10.52 8.67 -19.30
N GLY A 261 -11.30 7.59 -19.13
CA GLY A 261 -11.34 6.81 -17.89
C GLY A 261 -10.18 5.82 -17.74
N ILE A 262 -9.65 5.28 -18.83
CA ILE A 262 -8.63 4.22 -18.82
C ILE A 262 -7.21 4.79 -18.83
N GLN A 263 -7.02 5.97 -19.42
CA GLN A 263 -5.70 6.56 -19.60
C GLN A 263 -4.94 6.72 -18.28
N GLY A 264 -5.61 7.17 -17.22
CA GLY A 264 -5.01 7.32 -15.88
C GLY A 264 -4.44 6.02 -15.32
N PRO A 265 -5.29 5.00 -15.07
CA PRO A 265 -4.86 3.69 -14.59
C PRO A 265 -3.82 3.01 -15.48
N PHE A 266 -3.93 3.16 -16.80
CA PHE A 266 -2.98 2.59 -17.76
C PHE A 266 -1.57 3.15 -17.57
N TRP A 267 -1.41 4.48 -17.59
CA TRP A 267 -0.09 5.11 -17.45
C TRP A 267 0.50 4.89 -16.06
N PHE A 268 -0.34 4.85 -15.02
CA PHE A 268 0.08 4.48 -13.69
C PHE A 268 0.66 3.05 -13.66
N LEU A 269 -0.10 2.07 -14.14
CA LEU A 269 0.33 0.66 -14.18
C LEU A 269 1.57 0.46 -15.06
N ALA A 270 1.66 1.13 -16.21
CA ALA A 270 2.82 1.06 -17.09
C ALA A 270 4.10 1.54 -16.41
N LYS A 271 4.04 2.67 -15.68
CA LYS A 271 5.17 3.19 -14.90
C LYS A 271 5.56 2.23 -13.77
N VAL A 272 4.57 1.70 -13.05
CA VAL A 272 4.79 0.71 -11.99
C VAL A 272 5.48 -0.54 -12.55
N LEU A 273 5.00 -1.10 -13.67
CA LEU A 273 5.60 -2.26 -14.33
C LEU A 273 7.03 -1.99 -14.83
N LEU A 274 7.31 -0.78 -15.35
CA LEU A 274 8.66 -0.38 -15.74
C LEU A 274 9.59 -0.35 -14.52
N VAL A 275 9.17 0.29 -13.43
CA VAL A 275 9.97 0.34 -12.18
C VAL A 275 10.20 -1.07 -11.64
N LEU A 276 9.17 -1.93 -11.63
CA LEU A 276 9.29 -3.32 -11.20
C LEU A 276 10.24 -4.13 -12.10
N PHE A 277 10.21 -3.91 -13.41
CA PHE A 277 11.17 -4.51 -14.33
C PHE A 277 12.60 -4.11 -14.01
N VAL A 278 12.85 -2.82 -13.72
CA VAL A 278 14.18 -2.34 -13.27
C VAL A 278 14.58 -3.00 -11.95
N TYR A 279 13.67 -3.13 -10.99
CA TYR A 279 13.95 -3.83 -9.72
C TYR A 279 14.36 -5.29 -9.94
N VAL A 280 13.63 -6.02 -10.77
CA VAL A 280 13.97 -7.41 -11.13
C VAL A 280 15.32 -7.43 -11.83
N TRP A 281 15.55 -6.55 -12.79
CA TRP A 281 16.81 -6.49 -13.52
C TRP A 281 18.01 -6.25 -12.58
N VAL A 282 17.92 -5.27 -11.68
CA VAL A 282 18.97 -4.98 -10.69
C VAL A 282 19.21 -6.16 -9.75
N ARG A 283 18.12 -6.80 -9.25
CA ARG A 283 18.20 -7.96 -8.35
C ARG A 283 18.95 -9.13 -8.95
N TRP A 284 18.82 -9.35 -10.25
CA TRP A 284 19.43 -10.49 -10.96
C TRP A 284 20.77 -10.16 -11.62
N THR A 285 21.23 -8.91 -11.59
CA THR A 285 22.52 -8.49 -12.17
C THR A 285 23.57 -8.14 -11.12
N LEU A 286 23.18 -7.51 -10.01
CA LEU A 286 24.13 -7.04 -9.02
C LEU A 286 24.40 -8.06 -7.90
N PRO A 287 25.65 -8.14 -7.39
CA PRO A 287 25.98 -8.96 -6.24
C PRO A 287 25.33 -8.42 -4.96
N ARG A 288 25.12 -9.30 -3.99
CA ARG A 288 24.57 -8.93 -2.67
C ARG A 288 25.63 -8.21 -1.84
N PHE A 289 25.28 -7.07 -1.25
CA PHE A 289 26.14 -6.38 -0.28
C PHE A 289 26.07 -7.05 1.10
N ARG A 290 27.20 -7.02 1.81
CA ARG A 290 27.25 -7.43 3.22
C ARG A 290 26.53 -6.41 4.09
N TYR A 291 25.84 -6.88 5.14
CA TYR A 291 25.10 -6.02 6.08
C TYR A 291 25.93 -4.84 6.60
N ASP A 292 27.20 -5.05 6.96
CA ASP A 292 28.03 -3.96 7.51
C ASP A 292 28.28 -2.84 6.48
N GLN A 293 28.46 -3.22 5.20
CA GLN A 293 28.62 -2.25 4.11
C GLN A 293 27.32 -1.51 3.84
N LEU A 294 26.20 -2.23 3.88
CA LEU A 294 24.88 -1.69 3.69
C LEU A 294 24.53 -0.68 4.80
N MET A 295 24.75 -1.03 6.06
CA MET A 295 24.55 -0.14 7.20
C MET A 295 25.47 1.08 7.14
N ARG A 296 26.73 0.89 6.74
CA ARG A 296 27.66 2.00 6.53
C ARG A 296 27.16 2.96 5.45
N PHE A 297 26.60 2.44 4.36
CA PHE A 297 26.03 3.27 3.30
C PHE A 297 24.79 4.04 3.76
N GLY A 298 23.86 3.36 4.44
CA GLY A 298 22.68 4.02 5.02
C GLY A 298 23.03 5.15 5.98
N TRP A 299 23.90 4.87 6.96
CA TRP A 299 24.21 5.83 8.03
C TRP A 299 25.24 6.90 7.65
N LYS A 300 26.24 6.58 6.80
CA LYS A 300 27.29 7.56 6.44
C LYS A 300 26.98 8.33 5.17
N VAL A 301 26.11 7.84 4.30
CA VAL A 301 25.81 8.48 3.01
C VAL A 301 24.37 8.92 2.96
N LEU A 302 23.40 8.00 3.06
CA LEU A 302 21.99 8.35 2.83
C LEU A 302 21.42 9.28 3.91
N PHE A 303 21.69 8.99 5.18
CA PHE A 303 21.17 9.79 6.29
C PHE A 303 21.68 11.25 6.25
N PRO A 304 23.00 11.53 6.13
CA PRO A 304 23.49 12.90 6.00
C PRO A 304 22.98 13.61 4.76
N VAL A 305 22.86 12.92 3.62
CA VAL A 305 22.32 13.51 2.38
C VAL A 305 20.85 13.87 2.53
N ALA A 306 20.04 13.01 3.17
CA ALA A 306 18.64 13.30 3.46
C ALA A 306 18.51 14.52 4.41
N LEU A 307 19.34 14.60 5.44
CA LEU A 307 19.38 15.75 6.35
C LEU A 307 19.77 17.04 5.61
N LEU A 308 20.80 16.98 4.77
CA LEU A 308 21.25 18.09 3.95
C LEU A 308 20.13 18.58 3.02
N ASN A 309 19.35 17.67 2.42
CA ASN A 309 18.18 18.02 1.61
C ASN A 309 17.14 18.79 2.42
N VAL A 310 16.84 18.39 3.67
CA VAL A 310 15.90 19.11 4.54
C VAL A 310 16.43 20.52 4.87
N VAL A 311 17.72 20.65 5.17
CA VAL A 311 18.34 21.96 5.45
C VAL A 311 18.30 22.85 4.21
N LEU A 312 18.68 22.34 3.04
CA LEU A 312 18.65 23.12 1.80
C LEU A 312 17.24 23.53 1.39
N THR A 313 16.26 22.63 1.50
CA THR A 313 14.86 22.94 1.16
C THR A 313 14.26 23.96 2.12
N SER A 314 14.52 23.84 3.43
CA SER A 314 14.08 24.82 4.43
C SER A 314 14.72 26.20 4.22
N LEU A 315 16.03 26.26 3.91
CA LEU A 315 16.72 27.50 3.55
C LEU A 315 16.15 28.10 2.26
N ALA A 316 15.94 27.30 1.22
CA ALA A 316 15.38 27.77 -0.05
C ALA A 316 13.98 28.38 0.12
N VAL A 317 13.15 27.79 0.98
CA VAL A 317 11.83 28.35 1.34
C VAL A 317 11.99 29.63 2.15
N ALA A 318 12.92 29.70 3.10
CA ALA A 318 13.15 30.90 3.90
C ALA A 318 13.68 32.08 3.07
N LEU A 319 14.52 31.81 2.07
CA LEU A 319 15.12 32.81 1.17
C LEU A 319 14.17 33.26 0.06
N ARG A 320 13.09 32.53 -0.22
CA ARG A 320 12.05 32.90 -1.19
C ARG A 320 10.98 33.85 -0.64
N LYS A 321 11.24 34.46 0.53
CA LYS A 321 10.47 35.61 1.02
C LYS A 321 10.72 36.84 0.16
#